data_AF-A0A1C3F8G0-F1
#
_entry.id   AF-A0A1C3F8G0-F1
#
_cell.length_a   1.000
_cell.length_b   1.000
_cell.length_c   1.000
_cell.angle_alpha   90.00
_cell.angle_beta   90.00
_cell.angle_gamma   90.00
#
_symmetry.space_group_name_H-M   'P 1'
#
loop_
_entity.id
_entity.type
_entity.pdbx_description
1 polymer ?
#
loop_
_entity_poly.entity_id
_entity_poly.type
_entity_poly.pdbx_seq_one_letter_code
_entity_poly.pdbx_strand_id
1 'polypeptide(L)'
;MFYAERGLTLLEVLIALLISGIFLVIAMRFLTDQWRGARSLKNYLEAHYAVMTSGKTISDVIRTAKTVEWVNNTTVLKVLPMPDETNLVPTLDSYFVDDLDRDGIKDLYWRHLGVSQPVASYITRWECAEVEQGLWDVCLEANVDGQIVTWRGSVRRRTYSPVSQIGAGQWVMSACSSSFF
;
A
#
# COMPACT_ATOMS: atom_id res chain seq x y z
N MET A 1 64.42 -48.34 5.26
CA MET A 1 64.01 -46.93 5.47
C MET A 1 63.49 -46.42 4.13
N PHE A 2 62.25 -46.77 3.79
CA PHE A 2 61.65 -46.37 2.52
C PHE A 2 60.96 -45.03 2.71
N TYR A 3 61.55 -44.00 2.13
CA TYR A 3 60.91 -42.70 1.96
C TYR A 3 59.66 -42.91 1.09
N ALA A 4 58.49 -42.89 1.73
CA ALA A 4 57.23 -42.66 1.04
C ALA A 4 57.26 -41.22 0.54
N GLU A 5 57.76 -41.01 -0.67
CA GLU A 5 57.60 -39.75 -1.40
C GLU A 5 56.10 -39.53 -1.61
N ARG A 6 55.55 -38.59 -0.84
CA ARG A 6 54.13 -38.26 -0.74
C ARG A 6 53.64 -37.51 -1.98
N GLY A 7 53.57 -38.20 -3.12
CA GLY A 7 52.79 -37.76 -4.27
C GLY A 7 51.34 -38.14 -4.07
N LEU A 8 50.41 -37.17 -4.22
CA LEU A 8 48.97 -37.43 -4.26
C LEU A 8 48.70 -38.59 -5.23
N THR A 9 48.13 -39.69 -4.73
CA THR A 9 47.81 -40.80 -5.62
C THR A 9 46.69 -40.35 -6.57
N LEU A 10 46.76 -40.74 -7.85
CA LEU A 10 45.74 -40.36 -8.85
C LEU A 10 44.31 -40.74 -8.38
N LEU A 11 44.20 -41.85 -7.64
CA LEU A 11 42.96 -42.29 -6.99
C LEU A 11 42.46 -41.27 -5.96
N GLU A 12 43.34 -40.74 -5.11
CA GLU A 12 42.98 -39.77 -4.08
C GLU A 12 42.51 -38.44 -4.69
N VAL A 13 43.15 -37.99 -5.77
CA VAL A 13 42.69 -36.81 -6.54
C VAL A 13 41.30 -37.07 -7.13
N LEU A 14 41.08 -38.24 -7.73
CA LEU A 14 39.76 -38.60 -8.29
C LEU A 14 38.67 -38.68 -7.21
N ILE A 15 38.97 -39.24 -6.04
CA ILE A 15 38.03 -39.30 -4.91
C ILE A 15 37.74 -37.90 -4.38
N ALA A 16 38.75 -37.04 -4.22
CA ALA A 16 38.56 -35.65 -3.79
C ALA A 16 37.71 -34.85 -4.79
N LEU A 17 37.93 -35.07 -6.09
CA LEU A 17 37.18 -34.41 -7.16
C LEU A 17 35.72 -34.93 -7.22
N LEU A 18 35.51 -36.22 -6.96
CA LEU A 18 34.18 -36.81 -6.86
C LEU A 18 33.41 -36.25 -5.65
N ILE A 19 34.04 -36.22 -4.47
CA ILE A 19 33.42 -35.70 -3.24
C ILE A 19 33.09 -34.20 -3.40
N SER A 20 34.03 -33.41 -3.94
CA SER A 20 33.78 -31.98 -4.19
C SER A 20 32.70 -31.75 -5.24
N GLY A 21 32.63 -32.58 -6.28
CA GLY A 21 31.56 -32.54 -7.27
C GLY A 21 30.18 -32.83 -6.68
N ILE A 22 30.07 -33.86 -5.84
CA ILE A 22 28.82 -34.18 -5.13
C ILE A 22 28.42 -33.03 -4.21
N PHE A 23 29.37 -32.50 -3.45
CA PHE A 23 29.13 -31.36 -2.55
C PHE A 23 28.67 -30.13 -3.33
N LEU A 24 29.29 -29.82 -4.46
CA LEU A 24 28.90 -28.71 -5.33
C LEU A 24 27.46 -28.85 -5.83
N VAL A 25 27.06 -30.04 -6.28
CA VAL A 25 25.69 -30.28 -6.76
C VAL A 25 24.67 -30.09 -5.63
N ILE A 26 24.97 -30.59 -4.43
CA ILE A 26 24.09 -30.43 -3.26
C ILE A 26 23.99 -28.95 -2.87
N ALA A 27 25.12 -28.25 -2.78
CA ALA A 27 25.15 -26.83 -2.45
C ALA A 27 24.39 -25.98 -3.48
N MET A 28 24.57 -26.24 -4.78
CA MET A 28 23.85 -25.54 -5.85
C MET A 28 22.34 -25.76 -5.78
N ARG A 29 21.89 -26.99 -5.49
CA ARG A 29 20.46 -27.28 -5.30
C ARG A 29 19.90 -26.53 -4.10
N PHE A 30 20.59 -26.58 -2.97
CA PHE A 30 20.18 -25.86 -1.76
C PHE A 30 20.07 -24.35 -2.00
N LEU A 31 21.07 -23.75 -2.67
CA LEU A 31 21.04 -22.33 -3.02
C LEU A 31 19.88 -21.98 -3.96
N THR A 32 19.60 -22.85 -4.94
CA THR A 32 18.48 -22.64 -5.87
C THR A 32 17.14 -22.66 -5.15
N ASP A 33 16.97 -23.59 -4.20
CA ASP A 33 15.74 -23.72 -3.42
C ASP A 33 15.57 -22.54 -2.45
N GLN A 34 16.65 -22.12 -1.79
CA GLN A 34 16.65 -20.91 -0.95
C GLN A 34 16.30 -19.66 -1.76
N TRP A 35 16.86 -19.52 -2.97
CA TRP A 35 16.58 -18.39 -3.86
C TRP A 35 15.12 -18.35 -4.31
N ARG A 36 14.56 -19.51 -4.69
CA ARG A 36 13.13 -19.63 -5.06
C ARG A 36 12.22 -19.29 -3.88
N GLY A 37 12.53 -19.80 -2.69
CA GLY A 37 11.78 -19.51 -1.48
C GLY A 37 11.80 -18.02 -1.12
N ALA A 38 12.99 -17.41 -1.16
CA ALA A 38 13.15 -15.98 -0.91
C ALA A 38 12.38 -15.12 -1.92
N ARG A 39 12.40 -15.50 -3.21
CA ARG A 39 11.63 -14.79 -4.26
C ARG A 39 10.13 -14.91 -4.03
N SER A 40 9.63 -16.10 -3.69
CA SER A 40 8.21 -16.29 -3.38
C SER A 40 7.75 -15.44 -2.19
N LEU A 41 8.57 -15.38 -1.13
CA LEU A 41 8.26 -14.56 0.05
C LEU A 41 8.29 -13.07 -0.28
N LYS A 42 9.29 -12.62 -1.04
CA LYS A 42 9.39 -11.23 -1.51
C LYS A 42 8.12 -10.83 -2.27
N ASN A 43 7.72 -11.64 -3.25
CA ASN A 43 6.57 -11.37 -4.10
C ASN A 43 5.26 -11.31 -3.28
N TYR A 44 5.09 -12.23 -2.31
CA TYR A 44 3.96 -12.20 -1.39
C TYR A 44 3.94 -10.93 -0.53
N LEU A 45 5.09 -10.51 0.00
CA LEU A 45 5.20 -9.29 0.81
C LEU A 45 4.95 -8.03 -0.02
N GLU A 46 5.42 -7.99 -1.28
CA GLU A 46 5.15 -6.89 -2.21
C GLU A 46 3.64 -6.78 -2.51
N ALA A 47 2.98 -7.90 -2.82
CA ALA A 47 1.53 -7.94 -3.02
C ALA A 47 0.77 -7.49 -1.75
N HIS A 48 1.20 -7.97 -0.58
CA HIS A 48 0.58 -7.61 0.69
C HIS A 48 0.77 -6.13 1.04
N TYR A 49 1.98 -5.60 0.82
CA TYR A 49 2.28 -4.19 1.03
C TYR A 49 1.46 -3.29 0.09
N ALA A 50 1.29 -3.68 -1.17
CA ALA A 50 0.50 -2.95 -2.15
C ALA A 50 -0.96 -2.81 -1.71
N VAL A 51 -1.62 -3.93 -1.34
CA VAL A 51 -3.02 -3.88 -0.88
C VAL A 51 -3.17 -3.16 0.45
N MET A 52 -2.22 -3.31 1.38
CA MET A 52 -2.31 -2.67 2.69
C MET A 52 -2.14 -1.14 2.59
N THR A 53 -1.17 -0.69 1.78
CA THR A 53 -0.91 0.74 1.56
C THR A 53 -2.08 1.39 0.83
N SER A 54 -2.58 0.74 -0.22
CA SER A 54 -3.77 1.19 -0.96
C SER A 54 -4.99 1.23 -0.03
N GLY A 55 -5.26 0.13 0.67
CA GLY A 55 -6.42 0.00 1.56
C GLY A 55 -6.42 1.06 2.65
N LYS A 56 -5.26 1.30 3.28
CA LYS A 56 -5.09 2.37 4.26
C LYS A 56 -5.35 3.75 3.65
N THR A 57 -4.73 4.06 2.52
CA THR A 57 -4.85 5.37 1.86
C THR A 57 -6.30 5.67 1.51
N ILE A 58 -6.99 4.72 0.88
CA ILE A 58 -8.40 4.85 0.50
C ILE A 58 -9.28 4.98 1.74
N SER A 59 -9.02 4.17 2.77
CA SER A 59 -9.77 4.25 4.02
C SER A 59 -9.63 5.62 4.69
N ASP A 60 -8.43 6.19 4.72
CA ASP A 60 -8.19 7.49 5.31
C ASP A 60 -8.86 8.61 4.51
N VAL A 61 -8.82 8.50 3.18
CA VAL A 61 -9.47 9.44 2.26
C VAL A 61 -11.00 9.37 2.38
N ILE A 62 -11.61 8.18 2.35
CA ILE A 62 -13.06 8.01 2.54
C ILE A 62 -13.50 8.53 3.93
N ARG A 63 -12.68 8.29 4.96
CA ARG A 63 -12.99 8.71 6.33
C ARG A 63 -13.06 10.23 6.47
N THR A 64 -12.22 10.96 5.74
CA THR A 64 -12.07 12.44 5.81
C THR A 64 -12.82 13.18 4.70
N ALA A 65 -13.38 12.45 3.75
CA ALA A 65 -14.13 13.01 2.64
C ALA A 65 -15.41 13.74 3.09
N LYS A 66 -15.74 14.82 2.38
CA LYS A 66 -17.08 15.41 2.38
C LYS A 66 -18.03 14.56 1.56
N THR A 67 -17.65 14.23 0.32
CA THR A 67 -18.43 13.35 -0.56
C THR A 67 -17.54 12.28 -1.17
N VAL A 68 -18.09 11.08 -1.27
CA VAL A 68 -17.47 9.93 -1.90
C VAL A 68 -18.47 9.42 -2.93
N GLU A 69 -18.01 9.19 -4.15
CA GLU A 69 -18.83 8.65 -5.23
C GLU A 69 -18.03 7.55 -5.94
N TRP A 70 -18.66 6.38 -6.08
CA TRP A 70 -18.09 5.27 -6.84
C TRP A 70 -18.75 5.19 -8.22
N VAL A 71 -17.94 5.29 -9.27
CA VAL A 71 -18.41 5.22 -10.66
C VAL A 71 -18.15 3.82 -11.21
N ASN A 72 -19.19 2.98 -11.18
CA ASN A 72 -19.12 1.58 -11.62
C ASN A 72 -18.60 1.41 -13.06
N ASN A 73 -18.99 2.28 -14.00
CA ASN A 73 -18.65 2.13 -15.42
C ASN A 73 -17.16 2.27 -15.70
N THR A 74 -16.46 3.09 -14.93
CA THR A 74 -15.05 3.40 -15.13
C THR A 74 -14.17 2.87 -14.02
N THR A 75 -14.76 2.20 -13.00
CA THR A 75 -14.07 1.76 -11.79
C THR A 75 -13.25 2.89 -11.14
N VAL A 76 -13.84 4.07 -11.02
CA VAL A 76 -13.18 5.27 -10.46
C VAL A 76 -13.88 5.68 -9.16
N LEU A 77 -13.09 5.91 -8.12
CA LEU A 77 -13.56 6.51 -6.88
C LEU A 77 -13.29 8.01 -6.93
N LYS A 78 -14.35 8.80 -6.88
CA LYS A 78 -14.27 10.26 -6.79
C LYS A 78 -14.44 10.68 -5.34
N VAL A 79 -13.54 11.53 -4.86
CA VAL A 79 -13.56 12.00 -3.49
C VAL A 79 -13.41 13.50 -3.45
N LEU A 80 -14.34 14.16 -2.77
CA LEU A 80 -14.22 15.57 -2.42
C LEU A 80 -13.81 15.66 -0.95
N PRO A 81 -12.61 16.18 -0.63
CA PRO A 81 -12.21 16.37 0.75
C PRO A 81 -13.07 17.44 1.44
N MET A 82 -13.10 17.42 2.77
CA MET A 82 -13.71 18.48 3.55
C MET A 82 -12.91 19.78 3.38
N PRO A 83 -13.55 20.97 3.27
CA PRO A 83 -12.82 22.23 3.32
C PRO A 83 -12.10 22.36 4.66
N ASP A 84 -10.87 22.84 4.60
CA ASP A 84 -10.01 23.10 5.76
C ASP A 84 -9.47 24.54 5.70
N GLU A 85 -8.87 25.02 6.78
CA GLU A 85 -8.29 26.38 6.88
C GLU A 85 -7.27 26.66 5.77
N THR A 86 -6.59 25.61 5.28
CA THR A 86 -5.61 25.66 4.20
C THR A 86 -6.22 25.54 2.80
N ASN A 87 -7.40 24.93 2.68
CA ASN A 87 -8.08 24.63 1.42
C ASN A 87 -9.59 24.88 1.55
N LEU A 88 -9.97 26.15 1.46
CA LEU A 88 -11.35 26.61 1.59
C LEU A 88 -12.27 26.07 0.48
N VAL A 89 -11.71 25.82 -0.71
CA VAL A 89 -12.40 25.24 -1.86
C VAL A 89 -11.74 23.90 -2.23
N PRO A 90 -12.23 22.78 -1.68
CA PRO A 90 -11.66 21.47 -1.97
C PRO A 90 -11.85 21.11 -3.44
N THR A 91 -10.83 20.47 -4.03
CA THR A 91 -10.88 19.97 -5.41
C THR A 91 -11.34 18.52 -5.40
N LEU A 92 -12.05 18.11 -6.46
CA LEU A 92 -12.42 16.72 -6.65
C LEU A 92 -11.20 15.88 -7.04
N ASP A 93 -10.91 14.89 -6.22
CA ASP A 93 -9.87 13.90 -6.46
C ASP A 93 -10.46 12.63 -7.07
N SER A 94 -9.66 11.91 -7.82
CA SER A 94 -10.05 10.64 -8.43
C SER A 94 -9.02 9.56 -8.20
N TYR A 95 -9.48 8.36 -7.84
CA TYR A 95 -8.64 7.17 -7.66
C TYR A 95 -9.09 6.11 -8.66
N PHE A 96 -8.13 5.52 -9.37
CA PHE A 96 -8.41 4.57 -10.44
C PHE A 96 -7.20 3.65 -10.65
N VAL A 97 -7.46 2.48 -11.24
CA VAL A 97 -6.43 1.50 -11.57
C VAL A 97 -6.15 1.55 -13.07
N ASP A 98 -4.90 1.73 -13.46
CA ASP A 98 -4.49 1.77 -14.87
C ASP A 98 -3.01 1.40 -15.03
N ASP A 99 -2.59 1.16 -16.27
CA ASP A 99 -1.19 0.95 -16.68
C ASP A 99 -0.75 2.16 -17.53
N LEU A 100 -0.41 3.26 -16.84
CA LEU A 100 -0.12 4.55 -17.49
C LEU A 100 1.26 4.59 -18.16
N ASP A 101 2.23 3.86 -17.61
CA ASP A 101 3.60 3.78 -18.13
C ASP A 101 3.82 2.60 -19.10
N ARG A 102 2.81 1.73 -19.27
CA ARG A 102 2.75 0.63 -20.25
C ARG A 102 3.79 -0.45 -20.00
N ASP A 103 4.08 -0.72 -18.73
CA ASP A 103 4.99 -1.78 -18.33
C ASP A 103 4.28 -3.15 -18.19
N GLY A 104 2.95 -3.17 -18.35
CA GLY A 104 2.10 -4.35 -18.23
C GLY A 104 1.64 -4.62 -16.78
N ILE A 105 2.04 -3.77 -15.83
CA ILE A 105 1.63 -3.79 -14.44
C ILE A 105 0.60 -2.68 -14.24
N LYS A 106 -0.49 -3.02 -13.57
CA LYS A 106 -1.51 -2.02 -13.20
C LYS A 106 -1.18 -1.43 -11.85
N ASP A 107 -1.21 -0.12 -11.75
CA ASP A 107 -1.07 0.60 -10.50
C ASP A 107 -2.37 1.28 -10.11
N LEU A 108 -2.53 1.47 -8.81
CA LEU A 108 -3.48 2.41 -8.28
C LEU A 108 -2.91 3.83 -8.39
N TYR A 109 -3.64 4.70 -9.08
CA TYR A 109 -3.32 6.11 -9.21
C TYR A 109 -4.27 6.97 -8.38
N TRP A 110 -3.71 8.04 -7.82
CA TRP A 110 -4.44 9.20 -7.35
C TRP A 110 -4.29 10.32 -8.37
N ARG A 111 -5.38 10.98 -8.75
CA ARG A 111 -5.37 12.13 -9.64
C ARG A 111 -6.02 13.33 -8.99
N HIS A 112 -5.23 14.40 -8.92
CA HIS A 112 -5.59 15.70 -8.39
C HIS A 112 -5.26 16.78 -9.43
N LEU A 113 -6.24 17.64 -9.76
CA LEU A 113 -6.08 18.71 -10.77
C LEU A 113 -5.51 18.21 -12.12
N GLY A 114 -5.88 17.00 -12.53
CA GLY A 114 -5.41 16.39 -13.78
C GLY A 114 -4.03 15.73 -13.71
N VAL A 115 -3.28 15.92 -12.63
CA VAL A 115 -1.99 15.25 -12.41
C VAL A 115 -2.23 13.91 -11.74
N SER A 116 -1.72 12.82 -12.32
CA SER A 116 -1.85 11.47 -11.76
C SER A 116 -0.53 11.04 -11.10
N GLN A 117 -0.62 10.45 -9.92
CA GLN A 117 0.52 9.93 -9.14
C GLN A 117 0.24 8.50 -8.69
N PRO A 118 1.22 7.58 -8.81
CA PRO A 118 1.05 6.21 -8.36
C PRO A 118 1.02 6.15 -6.83
N VAL A 119 0.07 5.40 -6.29
CA VAL A 119 -0.10 5.14 -4.86
C VAL A 119 0.47 3.77 -4.50
N ALA A 120 0.19 2.76 -5.33
CA ALA A 120 0.71 1.41 -5.16
C ALA A 120 0.65 0.64 -6.47
N SER A 121 1.62 -0.25 -6.67
CA SER A 121 1.69 -1.10 -7.86
C SER A 121 1.02 -2.45 -7.67
N TYR A 122 0.83 -3.16 -8.78
CA TYR A 122 0.31 -4.54 -8.83
C TYR A 122 -1.17 -4.70 -8.46
N ILE A 123 -1.96 -3.63 -8.44
CA ILE A 123 -3.38 -3.69 -8.12
C ILE A 123 -4.16 -4.22 -9.34
N THR A 124 -4.70 -5.42 -9.24
CA THR A 124 -5.42 -6.09 -10.32
C THR A 124 -6.92 -5.89 -10.26
N ARG A 125 -7.47 -5.82 -9.04
CA ARG A 125 -8.90 -5.63 -8.80
C ARG A 125 -9.12 -4.52 -7.78
N TRP A 126 -10.07 -3.67 -8.09
CA TRP A 126 -10.56 -2.64 -7.21
C TRP A 126 -12.08 -2.63 -7.29
N GLU A 127 -12.74 -2.69 -6.14
CA GLU A 127 -14.18 -2.48 -6.03
C GLU A 127 -14.48 -1.68 -4.77
N CYS A 128 -15.44 -0.75 -4.87
CA CYS A 128 -15.93 0.01 -3.74
C CYS A 128 -17.46 0.09 -3.81
N ALA A 129 -18.13 -0.02 -2.67
CA ALA A 129 -19.59 0.06 -2.61
C ALA A 129 -20.03 0.78 -1.33
N GLU A 130 -20.99 1.69 -1.45
CA GLU A 130 -21.68 2.26 -0.29
C GLU A 130 -22.72 1.23 0.18
N VAL A 131 -22.51 0.68 1.37
CA VAL A 131 -23.38 -0.34 1.97
C VAL A 131 -24.50 0.33 2.76
N GLU A 132 -24.17 1.38 3.51
CA GLU A 132 -25.10 2.24 4.21
C GLU A 132 -24.67 3.70 4.04
N GLN A 133 -25.54 4.66 4.36
CA GLN A 133 -25.21 6.07 4.21
C GLN A 133 -23.91 6.43 4.98
N GLY A 134 -22.84 6.72 4.23
CA GLY A 134 -21.51 7.01 4.77
C GLY A 134 -20.71 5.80 5.25
N LEU A 135 -21.16 4.56 5.05
CA LEU A 135 -20.40 3.33 5.27
C LEU A 135 -20.05 2.68 3.93
N TRP A 136 -18.75 2.52 3.70
CA TRP A 136 -18.21 2.05 2.43
C TRP A 136 -17.45 0.75 2.63
N ASP A 137 -17.75 -0.24 1.80
CA ASP A 137 -16.93 -1.42 1.64
C ASP A 137 -15.91 -1.19 0.53
N VAL A 138 -14.66 -1.51 0.80
CA VAL A 138 -13.54 -1.43 -0.15
C VAL A 138 -12.93 -2.81 -0.28
N CYS A 139 -12.77 -3.27 -1.51
CA CYS A 139 -12.12 -4.54 -1.86
C CYS A 139 -10.99 -4.26 -2.85
N LEU A 140 -9.80 -4.74 -2.51
CA LEU A 140 -8.61 -4.62 -3.32
C LEU A 140 -7.95 -5.97 -3.50
N GLU A 141 -7.38 -6.19 -4.67
CA GLU A 141 -6.58 -7.37 -4.96
C GLU A 141 -5.28 -6.92 -5.63
N ALA A 142 -4.17 -7.50 -5.20
CA ALA A 142 -2.89 -7.37 -5.88
C ALA A 142 -2.37 -8.72 -6.33
N ASN A 143 -1.63 -8.73 -7.45
CA ASN A 143 -0.98 -9.91 -8.00
C ASN A 143 0.47 -9.62 -8.37
N VAL A 144 1.40 -10.31 -7.71
CA VAL A 144 2.84 -10.24 -8.02
C VAL A 144 3.33 -11.65 -8.38
N ASP A 145 3.73 -11.87 -9.63
CA ASP A 145 4.25 -13.15 -10.14
C ASP A 145 3.36 -14.37 -9.76
N GLY A 146 2.02 -14.20 -9.79
CA GLY A 146 1.06 -15.24 -9.46
C GLY A 146 0.71 -15.36 -7.96
N GLN A 147 1.33 -14.56 -7.09
CA GLN A 147 0.92 -14.42 -5.69
C GLN A 147 -0.21 -13.40 -5.60
N ILE A 148 -1.43 -13.90 -5.35
CA ILE A 148 -2.62 -13.07 -5.23
C ILE A 148 -2.90 -12.82 -3.75
N VAL A 149 -3.02 -11.55 -3.38
CA VAL A 149 -3.39 -11.12 -2.03
C VAL A 149 -4.59 -10.19 -2.12
N THR A 150 -5.60 -10.45 -1.29
CA THR A 150 -6.82 -9.65 -1.23
C THR A 150 -6.89 -8.91 0.10
N TRP A 151 -7.32 -7.66 0.05
CA TRP A 151 -7.67 -6.86 1.23
C TRP A 151 -9.12 -6.39 1.13
N ARG A 152 -9.85 -6.49 2.23
CA ARG A 152 -11.21 -5.96 2.34
C ARG A 152 -11.36 -5.19 3.64
N GLY A 153 -11.96 -4.02 3.57
CA GLY A 153 -12.22 -3.19 4.73
C GLY A 153 -13.52 -2.41 4.59
N SER A 154 -14.19 -2.21 5.72
CA SER A 154 -15.36 -1.34 5.82
C SER A 154 -14.98 -0.04 6.52
N VAL A 155 -15.33 1.10 5.93
CA VAL A 155 -14.89 2.42 6.35
C VAL A 155 -16.09 3.33 6.48
N ARG A 156 -16.25 3.92 7.68
CA ARG A 156 -17.28 4.93 7.93
C ARG A 156 -16.70 6.33 7.76
N ARG A 157 -17.36 7.15 6.93
CA ARG A 157 -17.08 8.58 6.78
C ARG A 157 -17.36 9.30 8.10
N ARG A 158 -16.48 10.21 8.52
CA ARG A 158 -16.72 11.06 9.68
C ARG A 158 -17.74 12.15 9.33
N THR A 159 -18.79 12.25 10.11
CA THR A 159 -19.66 13.43 10.12
C THR A 159 -18.94 14.52 10.92
N TYR A 160 -18.43 15.54 10.24
CA TYR A 160 -17.94 16.75 10.89
C TYR A 160 -19.10 17.72 11.05
N SER A 161 -19.44 18.07 12.30
CA SER A 161 -20.25 19.26 12.57
C SER A 161 -19.44 20.48 12.13
N PRO A 162 -20.02 21.43 11.37
CA PRO A 162 -19.31 22.64 11.02
C PRO A 162 -18.88 23.33 12.32
N VAL A 163 -17.58 23.61 12.44
CA VAL A 163 -17.05 24.44 13.52
C VAL A 163 -17.78 25.77 13.42
N SER A 164 -18.65 26.06 14.39
CA SER A 164 -19.21 27.39 14.58
C SER A 164 -18.03 28.35 14.61
N GLN A 165 -17.94 29.26 13.65
CA GLN A 165 -17.03 30.39 13.72
C GLN A 165 -17.32 31.08 15.05
N ILE A 166 -16.43 30.90 16.03
CA ILE A 166 -16.48 31.63 17.29
C ILE A 166 -16.37 33.10 16.87
N GLY A 167 -17.46 33.83 17.13
CA GLY A 167 -17.61 35.22 16.76
C GLY A 167 -16.41 36.03 17.20
N ALA A 168 -16.05 36.99 16.34
CA ALA A 168 -15.14 38.07 16.61
C ALA A 168 -15.27 38.54 18.07
N GLY A 169 -14.15 38.53 18.79
CA GLY A 169 -14.07 38.97 20.17
C GLY A 169 -14.58 40.40 20.33
N GLN A 170 -15.83 40.53 20.78
CA GLN A 170 -16.35 41.77 21.33
C GLN A 170 -16.09 41.72 22.84
N TRP A 171 -14.94 42.26 23.23
CA TRP A 171 -14.63 42.53 24.63
C TRP A 171 -15.60 43.60 25.15
N VAL A 172 -16.69 43.18 25.78
CA VAL A 172 -17.51 44.08 26.60
C VAL A 172 -16.85 44.13 27.97
N MET A 173 -16.10 45.20 28.23
CA MET A 173 -15.68 45.57 29.57
C MET A 173 -16.93 45.84 30.42
N SER A 174 -17.29 44.91 31.29
CA SER A 174 -18.22 45.18 32.39
C SER A 174 -17.40 45.65 33.59
N ALA A 175 -17.18 46.95 33.68
CA ALA A 175 -16.84 47.62 34.93
C ALA A 175 -18.13 47.94 35.69
N CYS A 176 -18.26 47.44 36.92
CA CYS A 176 -19.11 47.98 37.99
C CYS A 176 -18.69 47.27 39.28
N SER A 177 -17.71 47.80 40.00
CA SER A 177 -17.86 48.74 41.12
C SER A 177 -18.50 48.11 42.37
N SER A 178 -17.64 47.95 43.36
CA SER A 178 -17.94 47.79 44.78
C SER A 178 -18.97 48.79 45.31
N SER A 179 -19.87 48.33 46.17
CA SER A 179 -20.33 49.12 47.32
C SER A 179 -20.92 48.22 48.40
N PHE A 180 -20.27 48.28 49.56
CA PHE A 180 -20.79 47.95 50.89
C PHE A 180 -22.21 48.49 51.09
N PHE A 181 -23.08 47.70 51.72
CA PHE A 181 -23.77 48.02 52.98
C PHE A 181 -24.32 46.72 53.58
#